data_AF-A0A1F7GYM5-F1
#
_entry.id   AF-A0A1F7GYM5-F1
#
_cell.length_a   1.000
_cell.length_b   1.000
_cell.length_c   1.000
_cell.angle_alpha   90.00
_cell.angle_beta   90.00
_cell.angle_gamma   90.00
#
_symmetry.space_group_name_H-M   'P 1'
#
loop_
_entity.id
_entity.type
_entity.pdbx_description
1 polymer ?
#
loop_
_entity_poly.entity_id
_entity_poly.type
_entity_poly.pdbx_seq_one_letter_code
_entity_poly.pdbx_strand_id
1 'polypeptide(L)'
;MKVYLAQKFEISGTPIQGPLPDNISTISDVIGIILSFLYPLAGILLFFMLVWGGYSFLMSGGQPEKIKSARGKMSTALIGFFLLIFSFLIVRFISSIFGLGGGII
;
A
#
# COMPACT_ATOMS: atom_id res chain seq x y z
N MET A 1 -0.82 24.26 10.05
CA MET A 1 -0.99 22.79 10.22
C MET A 1 -0.82 22.53 11.72
N LYS A 2 -1.85 22.02 12.41
CA LYS A 2 -1.74 21.74 13.84
C LYS A 2 -0.89 20.49 14.02
N VAL A 3 0.25 20.62 14.70
CA VAL A 3 1.14 19.50 15.03
C VAL A 3 0.50 18.75 16.18
N TYR A 4 0.03 17.53 15.92
CA TYR A 4 -0.64 16.71 16.93
C TYR A 4 0.34 15.77 17.66
N LEU A 5 1.55 15.60 17.13
CA LEU A 5 2.62 14.77 17.68
C LEU A 5 3.91 15.60 17.74
N ALA A 6 3.95 16.62 18.60
CA ALA A 6 5.09 17.54 18.69
C ALA A 6 6.37 16.79 19.13
N GLN A 7 7.23 16.50 18.15
CA GLN A 7 8.52 15.84 18.36
C GLN A 7 9.61 16.82 18.81
N LYS A 8 9.47 18.09 18.46
CA LYS A 8 10.39 19.15 18.83
C LYS A 8 9.66 20.15 19.71
N PHE A 9 10.06 20.24 20.97
CA PHE A 9 9.56 21.24 21.90
C PHE A 9 10.74 22.10 22.35
N GLU A 10 10.64 23.41 22.12
CA GLU A 10 11.69 24.36 22.51
C GLU A 10 11.36 24.93 23.88
N ILE A 11 12.15 24.56 24.90
CA ILE A 11 12.09 25.18 26.24
C ILE A 11 13.34 26.05 26.36
N SER A 12 13.17 27.37 26.48
CA SER A 12 14.27 28.34 26.65
C SER A 12 15.43 28.18 25.67
N GLY A 13 15.15 27.91 24.39
CA GLY A 13 16.16 27.86 23.33
C GLY A 13 16.93 26.54 23.20
N THR A 14 16.67 25.54 24.05
CA THR A 14 17.17 24.18 23.84
C THR A 14 16.09 23.32 23.17
N PRO A 15 16.34 22.79 21.96
CA PRO A 15 15.40 21.90 21.30
C PRO A 15 15.45 20.52 21.97
N ILE A 16 14.36 20.14 22.65
CA ILE A 16 14.15 18.76 23.10
C ILE A 16 13.51 18.03 21.92
N GLN A 17 14.30 17.19 21.25
CA GLN A 17 13.86 16.36 20.13
C GLN A 17 13.59 14.93 20.61
N GLY A 18 12.37 14.45 20.38
CA GLY A 18 11.98 13.06 20.60
C GLY A 18 12.66 12.10 19.61
N PRO A 19 12.60 10.79 19.87
CA PRO A 19 13.32 9.78 19.08
C PRO A 19 12.70 9.47 17.71
N LEU A 20 11.61 10.14 17.31
CA LEU A 20 10.98 9.93 16.02
C LEU A 20 11.69 10.75 14.91
N PRO A 21 11.50 10.44 13.62
CA PRO A 21 11.98 11.26 12.50
C PRO A 21 11.19 12.56 12.30
N ASP A 22 11.86 13.68 12.00
CA ASP A 22 11.27 15.05 11.89
C ASP A 22 10.13 15.18 10.86
N ASN A 23 10.02 14.21 9.95
CA ASN A 23 8.96 14.13 8.95
C ASN A 23 7.63 13.53 9.47
N ILE A 24 7.50 13.28 10.78
CA ILE A 24 6.28 12.73 11.41
C ILE A 24 5.67 13.76 12.36
N SER A 25 4.88 14.69 11.83
CA SER A 25 4.23 15.75 12.63
C SER A 25 2.70 15.59 12.70
N THR A 26 2.13 14.80 11.79
CA THR A 26 0.69 14.57 11.63
C THR A 26 0.38 13.07 11.56
N ILE A 27 -0.86 12.71 11.92
CA ILE A 27 -1.40 11.34 11.72
C ILE A 27 -1.25 10.88 10.25
N SER A 28 -1.39 11.82 9.31
CA SER A 28 -1.18 11.57 7.87
C SER A 28 0.23 11.05 7.55
N ASP A 29 1.25 11.54 8.25
CA ASP A 29 2.65 11.17 7.97
C ASP A 29 2.94 9.74 8.44
N VAL A 30 2.34 9.34 9.57
CA VAL A 30 2.39 7.96 10.07
C VAL A 30 1.73 7.01 9.07
N ILE A 31 0.56 7.38 8.57
CA ILE A 31 -0.16 6.58 7.56
C ILE A 31 0.67 6.48 6.27
N GLY A 32 1.29 7.58 5.82
CA GLY A 32 2.13 7.59 4.63
C GLY A 32 3.32 6.63 4.72
N ILE A 33 4.00 6.55 5.87
CA ILE A 33 5.10 5.61 6.10
C ILE A 33 4.61 4.15 6.02
N ILE A 34 3.48 3.85 6.68
CA ILE A 34 2.90 2.51 6.66
C ILE A 34 2.53 2.12 5.23
N LEU A 35 1.87 3.02 4.49
CA LEU A 35 1.48 2.79 3.10
C LEU A 35 2.70 2.62 2.19
N SER A 36 3.74 3.44 2.35
CA SER A 36 4.99 3.34 1.60
C SER A 36 5.67 1.97 1.77
N PHE A 37 5.49 1.31 2.91
CA PHE A 37 5.97 -0.05 3.13
C PHE A 37 4.98 -1.12 2.61
N LEU A 38 3.68 -0.88 2.78
CA LEU A 38 2.64 -1.85 2.46
C LEU A 38 2.40 -2.01 0.95
N TYR A 39 2.46 -0.93 0.17
CA TYR A 39 2.29 -0.98 -1.29
C TYR A 39 3.28 -1.92 -2.00
N PRO A 40 4.61 -1.79 -1.82
CA PRO A 40 5.56 -2.71 -2.45
C PRO A 40 5.40 -4.14 -1.93
N LEU A 41 5.10 -4.32 -0.63
CA LEU A 41 4.83 -5.65 -0.06
C LEU A 41 3.62 -6.32 -0.71
N ALA A 42 2.53 -5.57 -0.90
CA ALA A 42 1.32 -6.04 -1.55
C ALA A 42 1.57 -6.36 -3.03
N GLY A 43 2.37 -5.56 -3.73
CA GLY A 43 2.80 -5.85 -5.11
C GLY A 43 3.55 -7.18 -5.23
N ILE A 44 4.49 -7.44 -4.31
CA ILE A 44 5.24 -8.71 -4.26
C ILE A 44 4.31 -9.89 -3.99
N LEU A 45 3.41 -9.77 -3.00
CA LEU A 45 2.44 -10.82 -2.67
C LEU A 45 1.53 -11.17 -3.86
N LEU A 46 1.02 -10.16 -4.56
CA LEU A 46 0.19 -10.36 -5.74
C LEU A 46 0.96 -11.02 -6.88
N PHE A 47 2.23 -10.65 -7.08
CA PHE A 47 3.09 -11.30 -8.07
C PHE A 47 3.25 -12.80 -7.76
N PHE A 48 3.54 -13.17 -6.52
CA PHE A 48 3.62 -14.58 -6.11
C PHE A 48 2.30 -15.32 -6.32
N MET A 49 1.17 -14.68 -6.01
CA MET A 49 -0.15 -15.28 -6.20
C MET A 49 -0.47 -15.53 -7.68
N LEU A 50 -0.05 -14.63 -8.59
CA LEU A 50 -0.16 -14.81 -10.03
C LEU A 50 0.71 -15.98 -10.53
N VAL A 51 1.98 -16.06 -10.08
CA VAL A 51 2.88 -17.16 -10.42
C VAL A 51 2.32 -18.50 -9.93
N TRP A 52 1.81 -18.55 -8.70
CA TRP A 52 1.21 -19.77 -8.15
C TRP A 52 -0.07 -20.17 -8.89
N GLY A 53 -0.92 -19.20 -9.24
CA GLY A 53 -2.10 -19.43 -10.08
C GLY A 53 -1.73 -20.00 -11.44
N GLY A 54 -0.70 -19.42 -12.07
CA GLY A 54 -0.01 -19.93 -13.27
C GLY A 54 0.39 -21.38 -13.14
N TYR A 55 1.24 -21.67 -12.17
CA TYR A 55 1.76 -23.00 -11.92
C TYR A 55 0.65 -24.02 -11.67
N SER A 56 -0.36 -23.67 -10.86
CA SER A 56 -1.51 -24.54 -10.60
C SER A 56 -2.33 -24.84 -11.86
N PHE A 57 -2.41 -23.89 -12.80
CA PHE A 57 -3.08 -24.09 -14.08
C PHE A 57 -2.31 -25.08 -14.96
N LEU A 58 -0.99 -24.93 -15.07
CA LEU A 58 -0.14 -25.85 -15.83
C LEU A 58 -0.17 -27.27 -15.26
N MET A 59 -0.11 -27.41 -13.92
CA MET A 59 -0.11 -28.71 -13.25
C MET A 59 -1.50 -29.39 -13.19
N SER A 60 -2.56 -28.74 -13.70
CA SER A 60 -3.92 -29.29 -13.69
C SER A 60 -4.10 -30.52 -14.60
N GLY A 61 -3.19 -30.74 -15.55
CA GLY A 61 -3.13 -31.99 -16.33
C GLY A 61 -4.42 -32.33 -17.09
N GLY A 62 -5.23 -31.34 -17.47
CA GLY A 62 -6.51 -31.55 -18.16
C GLY A 62 -7.70 -31.87 -17.24
N GLN A 63 -7.51 -32.02 -15.92
CA GLN A 63 -8.61 -32.29 -15.00
C GLN A 63 -9.50 -31.04 -14.86
N PRO A 64 -10.79 -31.11 -15.22
CA PRO A 64 -11.66 -29.92 -15.30
C PRO A 64 -11.82 -29.22 -13.95
N GLU A 65 -11.81 -29.97 -12.85
CA GLU A 65 -11.95 -29.45 -11.50
C GLU A 65 -10.74 -28.61 -11.06
N LYS A 66 -9.53 -29.09 -11.35
CA LYS A 66 -8.27 -28.36 -11.07
C LYS A 66 -8.13 -27.13 -11.96
N ILE A 67 -8.54 -27.23 -13.23
CA ILE A 67 -8.59 -26.09 -14.15
C ILE A 67 -9.54 -25.00 -13.63
N LYS A 68 -10.73 -25.38 -13.16
CA LYS A 68 -11.72 -24.45 -12.61
C LYS A 68 -11.17 -23.75 -11.36
N SER A 69 -10.54 -24.49 -10.46
CA SER A 69 -9.89 -23.93 -9.26
C SER A 69 -8.74 -22.97 -9.62
N ALA A 70 -7.87 -23.36 -10.57
CA ALA A 70 -6.75 -22.53 -11.01
C ALA A 70 -7.21 -21.24 -11.69
N ARG A 71 -8.24 -21.30 -12.54
CA ARG A 71 -8.87 -20.11 -13.15
C ARG A 71 -9.48 -19.19 -12.09
N GLY A 72 -10.12 -19.76 -11.07
CA GLY A 72 -10.62 -18.97 -9.93
C GLY A 72 -9.50 -18.21 -9.23
N LYS A 73 -8.40 -18.89 -8.90
CA LYS A 73 -7.22 -18.27 -8.27
C LYS A 73 -6.60 -17.18 -9.14
N MET A 74 -6.44 -17.41 -10.45
CA MET A 74 -5.93 -16.41 -11.38
C MET A 74 -6.84 -15.18 -11.47
N SER A 75 -8.16 -15.37 -11.54
CA SER A 75 -9.12 -14.27 -11.60
C SER A 75 -9.04 -13.41 -10.34
N THR A 76 -9.02 -14.03 -9.15
CA THR A 76 -8.88 -13.30 -7.88
C THR A 76 -7.55 -12.55 -7.80
N ALA A 77 -6.44 -13.16 -8.23
CA ALA A 77 -5.13 -12.50 -8.25
C ALA A 77 -5.11 -11.29 -9.20
N LEU A 78 -5.71 -11.42 -10.39
CA LEU A 78 -5.86 -10.30 -11.33
C LEU A 78 -6.73 -9.18 -10.77
N ILE A 79 -7.88 -9.51 -10.19
CA ILE A 79 -8.77 -8.53 -9.56
C ILE A 79 -8.04 -7.80 -8.43
N GLY A 80 -7.31 -8.51 -7.57
CA GLY A 80 -6.51 -7.90 -6.51
C GLY A 80 -5.43 -6.96 -7.05
N PHE A 81 -4.79 -7.32 -8.17
CA PHE A 81 -3.82 -6.47 -8.85
C PHE A 81 -4.42 -5.17 -9.39
N PHE A 82 -5.55 -5.27 -10.11
CA PHE A 82 -6.27 -4.08 -10.56
C PHE A 82 -6.74 -3.22 -9.39
N LEU A 83 -7.25 -3.84 -8.32
CA LEU A 83 -7.73 -3.13 -7.14
C LEU A 83 -6.60 -2.34 -6.45
N LEU A 84 -5.39 -2.90 -6.36
CA LEU A 84 -4.23 -2.18 -5.81
C LEU A 84 -3.90 -0.95 -6.65
N ILE A 85 -3.83 -1.11 -7.98
CA ILE A 85 -3.55 -0.01 -8.92
C ILE A 85 -4.63 1.07 -8.81
N PHE A 86 -5.90 0.68 -8.92
CA PHE A 86 -7.02 1.62 -8.85
C PHE A 86 -7.11 2.31 -7.49
N SER A 87 -6.84 1.62 -6.39
CA SER A 87 -6.79 2.23 -5.06
C SER A 87 -5.79 3.39 -5.03
N PHE A 88 -4.57 3.17 -5.53
CA PHE A 88 -3.55 4.22 -5.60
C PHE A 88 -3.98 5.39 -6.51
N LEU A 89 -4.50 5.08 -7.70
CA LEU A 89 -4.95 6.09 -8.66
C LEU A 89 -6.11 6.93 -8.12
N ILE A 90 -7.11 6.31 -7.47
CA ILE A 90 -8.27 7.00 -6.92
C ILE A 90 -7.83 7.95 -5.81
N VAL A 91 -6.99 7.49 -4.87
CA VAL A 91 -6.47 8.35 -3.80
C VAL A 91 -5.73 9.53 -4.38
N ARG A 92 -4.83 9.30 -5.35
CA ARG A 92 -4.07 10.37 -6.00
C ARG A 92 -4.95 11.35 -6.78
N PHE A 93 -5.99 10.85 -7.44
CA PHE A 93 -6.95 11.67 -8.17
C PHE A 93 -7.74 12.58 -7.23
N ILE A 94 -8.25 12.03 -6.13
CA ILE A 94 -8.96 12.81 -5.09
C ILE A 94 -8.00 13.83 -4.47
N SER A 95 -6.79 13.44 -4.09
CA SER A 95 -5.78 14.34 -3.55
C SER A 95 -5.48 15.51 -4.50
N SER A 96 -5.40 15.25 -5.81
CA SER A 96 -5.20 16.28 -6.82
C SER A 96 -6.37 17.24 -6.94
N ILE A 97 -7.63 16.77 -6.86
CA ILE A 97 -8.82 17.62 -6.93
C ILE A 97 -8.93 18.51 -5.70
N PHE A 98 -8.65 17.96 -4.52
CA PHE A 98 -8.78 18.67 -3.25
C PHE A 98 -7.56 19.57 -2.95
N GLY A 99 -6.58 19.67 -3.85
CA GLY A 99 -5.36 20.46 -3.66
C GLY A 99 -4.47 19.94 -2.53
N LEU A 100 -4.72 18.71 -2.06
CA LEU A 100 -3.88 18.00 -1.10
C LEU A 100 -2.72 17.41 -1.92
N GLY A 101 -1.76 18.25 -2.31
CA GLY A 101 -0.57 17.82 -3.07
C GLY A 101 -0.03 16.52 -2.46
N GLY A 102 0.02 15.45 -3.27
CA GLY A 102 0.05 14.04 -2.85
C GLY A 102 1.06 13.68 -1.77
N GLY A 103 0.79 14.05 -0.53
CA GLY A 103 1.68 13.89 0.61
C GLY A 103 1.29 12.71 1.51
N ILE A 104 0.24 11.98 1.15
CA ILE A 104 -0.18 10.76 1.85
C ILE A 104 0.45 9.51 1.19
N ILE A 105 0.89 9.63 -0.06
CA ILE A 105 1.46 8.56 -0.90
C ILE A 105 2.44 9.11 -1.93
#